data_AF-A0A162VRB4-F1
#
_entry.id   AF-A0A162VRB4-F1
#
_cell.length_a   1.000
_cell.length_b   1.000
_cell.length_c   1.000
_cell.angle_alpha   90.00
_cell.angle_beta   90.00
_cell.angle_gamma   90.00
#
_symmetry.space_group_name_H-M   'P 1'
#
loop_
_entity.id
_entity.type
_entity.pdbx_description
1 polymer ?
#
loop_
_entity_poly.entity_id
_entity_poly.type
_entity_poly.pdbx_seq_one_letter_code
_entity_poly.pdbx_strand_id
1 'polypeptide(L)'
;MSGSEMQLAEILSDLVSLRPGVCDPTAALSLVSLRASPAPTNTAPANQPLDVQDGDKDDADLQRARDLVTLHYEVRVRCKTGELGRGLEGARRDVERALSG
;
A
#
# COMPACT_ATOMS: atom_id res chain seq x y z
N MET A 1 -23.05 3.78 38.49
CA MET A 1 -22.57 3.10 37.28
C MET A 1 -21.30 3.83 36.88
N SER A 2 -20.16 3.23 37.18
CA SER A 2 -18.86 3.89 37.00
C SER A 2 -18.67 4.18 35.51
N GLY A 3 -18.10 5.32 35.12
CA GLY A 3 -17.92 5.67 33.70
C GLY A 3 -17.20 4.59 32.87
N SER A 4 -16.37 3.79 33.53
CA SER A 4 -15.70 2.62 32.96
C SER A 4 -16.67 1.52 32.51
N GLU A 5 -17.77 1.29 33.22
CA GLU A 5 -18.76 0.26 32.87
C GLU A 5 -19.57 0.64 31.62
N MET A 6 -19.86 1.94 31.46
CA MET A 6 -20.59 2.47 30.30
C MET A 6 -19.74 2.39 29.04
N GLN A 7 -18.46 2.77 29.12
CA GLN A 7 -17.51 2.65 28.01
C GLN A 7 -17.31 1.19 27.60
N LEU A 8 -17.26 0.28 28.58
CA LEU A 8 -17.06 -1.14 28.32
C LEU A 8 -18.29 -1.76 27.63
N ALA A 9 -19.50 -1.35 28.03
CA ALA A 9 -20.73 -1.76 27.35
C ALA A 9 -20.81 -1.25 25.90
N GLU A 10 -20.35 -0.03 25.65
CA GLU A 10 -20.33 0.58 24.31
C GLU A 10 -19.35 -0.14 23.37
N ILE A 11 -18.14 -0.43 23.84
CA ILE A 11 -17.14 -1.21 23.10
C ILE A 11 -17.66 -2.62 22.78
N LEU A 12 -18.30 -3.30 23.75
CA LEU A 12 -18.84 -4.64 23.52
C LEU A 12 -20.03 -4.62 22.56
N SER A 13 -20.87 -3.58 22.60
CA SER A 13 -21.97 -3.38 21.65
C SER A 13 -21.47 -3.16 20.22
N ASP A 14 -20.39 -2.40 20.05
CA ASP A 14 -19.78 -2.15 18.73
C ASP A 14 -19.13 -3.43 18.17
N LEU A 15 -18.42 -4.18 19.02
CA LEU A 15 -17.80 -5.46 18.63
C LEU A 15 -18.82 -6.53 18.22
N VAL A 16 -19.99 -6.57 18.85
CA VAL A 16 -21.08 -7.51 18.47
C VAL A 16 -21.82 -7.03 17.21
N SER A 17 -21.82 -5.72 16.94
CA SER A 17 -22.42 -5.12 15.74
C SER A 17 -21.59 -5.31 14.47
N LEU A 18 -20.28 -5.57 14.61
CA LEU A 18 -19.40 -6.03 13.53
C LEU A 18 -19.84 -7.44 13.11
N ARG A 19 -20.65 -7.48 12.05
CA ARG A 19 -21.40 -8.65 11.59
C ARG A 19 -20.60 -9.97 11.58
N PRO A 20 -21.22 -11.09 12.00
CA PRO A 20 -20.64 -12.42 11.85
C PRO A 20 -20.57 -12.76 10.36
N GLY A 21 -19.38 -12.64 9.77
CA GLY A 21 -19.15 -12.87 8.34
C GLY A 21 -18.01 -12.03 7.74
N VAL A 22 -17.60 -10.93 8.39
CA VAL A 22 -16.46 -10.10 7.94
C VAL A 22 -15.24 -10.28 8.84
N CYS A 23 -15.40 -10.78 10.05
CA CYS A 23 -14.32 -11.00 11.00
C CYS A 23 -14.40 -12.44 11.53
N ASP A 24 -13.40 -13.27 11.24
CA ASP A 24 -13.25 -14.57 11.90
C ASP A 24 -12.87 -14.31 13.37
N PRO A 25 -13.72 -14.68 14.34
CA PRO A 25 -13.47 -14.40 15.75
C PRO A 25 -12.18 -15.07 16.25
N THR A 26 -11.77 -16.19 15.65
CA THR A 26 -10.52 -16.86 16.00
C THR A 26 -9.29 -16.05 15.53
N ALA A 27 -9.34 -15.50 14.32
CA ALA A 27 -8.28 -14.62 13.80
C ALA A 27 -8.14 -13.32 14.61
N ALA A 28 -9.27 -12.71 14.98
CA ALA A 28 -9.27 -11.49 15.80
C ALA A 28 -8.68 -11.72 17.19
N LEU A 29 -9.04 -12.83 17.85
CA LEU A 29 -8.46 -13.18 19.16
C LEU A 29 -6.96 -13.49 19.07
N SER A 30 -6.49 -14.12 18.00
CA SER A 30 -5.07 -14.41 17.82
C SER A 30 -4.23 -13.11 17.75
N LEU A 31 -4.70 -12.10 17.02
CA LEU A 31 -4.03 -10.79 16.94
C LEU A 31 -3.97 -10.06 18.29
N VAL A 32 -5.03 -10.16 19.10
CA VAL A 32 -5.08 -9.57 20.44
C VAL A 32 -4.19 -10.33 21.43
N SER A 33 -4.21 -11.66 21.38
CA SER A 33 -3.39 -12.50 22.27
C SER A 33 -1.89 -12.40 21.98
N LEU A 34 -1.49 -12.20 20.72
CA LEU A 34 -0.09 -11.94 20.35
C LEU A 34 0.43 -10.59 20.88
N ARG A 35 -0.44 -9.58 20.96
CA ARG A 35 -0.09 -8.25 21.49
C ARG A 35 0.00 -8.23 23.02
N ALA A 36 -0.68 -9.16 23.71
CA ALA A 36 -0.69 -9.26 25.17
C ALA A 36 0.52 -10.01 25.76
N SER A 37 1.35 -10.65 24.92
CA SER A 37 2.57 -11.31 25.39
C SER A 37 3.77 -10.35 25.23
N PRO A 38 4.46 -9.94 26.31
CA PRO A 38 5.76 -9.32 26.19
C PRO A 38 6.73 -10.39 25.65
N ALA A 39 6.98 -10.37 24.34
CA ALA A 39 7.79 -11.38 23.68
C ALA A 39 9.21 -11.46 24.30
N PRO A 40 9.66 -12.63 24.77
CA PRO A 40 11.07 -12.87 25.07
C PRO A 40 11.87 -13.13 23.78
N THR A 41 13.11 -12.70 23.85
CA THR A 41 14.17 -12.70 22.84
C THR A 41 14.57 -14.11 22.35
N ASN A 42 14.93 -14.22 21.05
CA ASN A 42 15.62 -15.32 20.31
C ASN A 42 14.79 -16.56 19.93
N THR A 43 14.73 -17.02 18.67
CA THR A 43 15.86 -17.57 17.88
C THR A 43 15.51 -17.68 16.37
N ALA A 44 16.45 -17.30 15.50
CA ALA A 44 16.43 -17.22 14.02
C ALA A 44 16.64 -18.62 13.33
N PRO A 45 16.90 -18.84 12.00
CA PRO A 45 17.48 -17.92 10.99
C PRO A 45 16.98 -18.03 9.52
N ALA A 46 16.97 -16.90 8.79
CA ALA A 46 17.32 -16.86 7.35
C ALA A 46 17.42 -15.38 6.89
N ASN A 47 18.65 -14.89 6.81
CA ASN A 47 19.15 -13.78 5.99
C ASN A 47 18.11 -12.79 5.43
N GLN A 48 17.81 -11.75 6.19
CA GLN A 48 17.91 -10.40 5.67
C GLN A 48 18.66 -9.60 6.73
N PRO A 49 19.76 -8.91 6.41
CA PRO A 49 20.25 -7.88 7.30
C PRO A 49 19.09 -6.89 7.46
N LEU A 50 18.66 -6.67 8.71
CA LEU A 50 18.00 -5.42 9.07
C LEU A 50 19.03 -4.34 8.73
N ASP A 51 18.89 -3.79 7.54
CA ASP A 51 19.77 -2.77 7.02
C ASP A 51 19.46 -1.51 7.79
N VAL A 52 20.22 -1.30 8.86
CA VAL A 52 20.34 -0.03 9.56
C VAL A 52 21.12 0.92 8.65
N GLN A 53 20.51 1.26 7.51
CA GLN A 53 20.88 2.33 6.57
C GLN A 53 19.60 3.07 6.15
N ASP A 54 18.70 3.32 7.11
CA ASP A 54 17.35 3.81 6.83
C ASP A 54 17.33 5.27 6.35
N GLY A 55 18.27 6.11 6.81
CA GLY A 55 18.24 7.55 6.49
C GLY A 55 18.52 7.89 5.02
N ASP A 56 19.47 7.21 4.38
CA ASP A 56 19.91 7.55 3.01
C ASP A 56 19.07 6.84 1.93
N LYS A 57 18.51 5.65 2.27
CA LYS A 57 17.57 4.93 1.40
C LYS A 57 16.19 5.55 1.42
N ASP A 58 15.70 6.01 2.57
CA ASP A 58 14.43 6.72 2.67
C ASP A 58 14.45 8.01 1.82
N ASP A 59 15.55 8.75 1.84
CA ASP A 59 15.71 9.95 1.01
C ASP A 59 15.74 9.61 -0.49
N ALA A 60 16.41 8.52 -0.88
CA ALA A 60 16.42 8.05 -2.26
C ALA A 60 15.04 7.57 -2.74
N ASP A 61 14.29 6.87 -1.90
CA ASP A 61 12.95 6.40 -2.22
C ASP A 61 11.92 7.54 -2.22
N LEU A 62 12.06 8.53 -1.32
CA LEU A 62 11.28 9.76 -1.36
C LEU A 62 11.55 10.56 -2.64
N GLN A 63 12.81 10.65 -3.06
CA GLN A 63 13.15 11.30 -4.32
C GLN A 63 12.53 10.55 -5.51
N ARG A 64 12.65 9.23 -5.54
CA ARG A 64 12.02 8.38 -6.56
C ARG A 64 10.51 8.55 -6.60
N ALA A 65 9.85 8.64 -5.44
CA ALA A 65 8.41 8.86 -5.36
C ALA A 65 8.00 10.23 -5.93
N ARG A 66 8.78 11.29 -5.66
CA ARG A 66 8.56 12.63 -6.24
C ARG A 66 8.74 12.64 -7.75
N ASP A 67 9.77 11.97 -8.24
CA ASP A 67 10.04 11.84 -9.68
C ASP A 67 8.89 11.08 -10.36
N LEU A 68 8.38 10.03 -9.74
CA LEU A 68 7.27 9.25 -10.26
C LEU A 68 5.96 10.06 -10.33
N VAL A 69 5.68 10.88 -9.32
CA VAL A 69 4.50 11.78 -9.32
C VAL A 69 4.61 12.83 -10.42
N THR A 70 5.79 13.43 -10.59
CA THR A 70 6.07 14.40 -11.65
C THR A 70 5.86 13.76 -13.02
N LEU A 71 6.45 12.59 -13.25
CA LEU A 71 6.30 11.85 -14.50
C LEU A 71 4.82 11.49 -14.77
N HIS A 72 4.09 11.03 -13.75
CA HIS A 72 2.67 10.72 -13.88
C HIS A 72 1.85 11.94 -14.31
N TYR A 73 2.12 13.09 -13.70
CA TYR A 73 1.44 14.33 -14.06
C TYR A 73 1.72 14.71 -15.51
N GLU A 74 3.00 14.71 -15.93
CA GLU A 74 3.38 15.03 -17.31
C GLU A 74 2.74 14.11 -18.34
N VAL A 75 2.78 12.79 -18.09
CA VAL A 75 2.15 11.80 -18.96
C VAL A 75 0.64 12.04 -19.03
N ARG A 76 -0.01 12.31 -17.89
CA ARG A 76 -1.45 12.62 -17.88
C ARG A 76 -1.79 13.89 -18.65
N VAL A 77 -0.98 14.94 -18.54
CA VAL A 77 -1.18 16.18 -19.30
C VAL A 77 -1.02 15.89 -20.79
N ARG A 78 0.06 15.22 -21.21
CA ARG A 78 0.32 14.85 -22.61
C ARG A 78 -0.76 13.92 -23.20
N CYS A 79 -1.32 13.04 -22.39
CA CYS A 79 -2.47 12.22 -22.77
C CYS A 79 -3.74 13.08 -22.94
N LYS A 80 -4.00 14.03 -22.03
CA LYS A 80 -5.17 14.94 -22.13
C LYS A 80 -5.08 15.89 -23.32
N THR A 81 -3.89 16.40 -23.65
CA THR A 81 -3.65 17.27 -24.81
C THR A 81 -3.65 16.50 -26.15
N GLY A 82 -3.70 15.16 -26.09
CA GLY A 82 -3.70 14.27 -27.25
C GLY A 82 -2.36 14.22 -28.00
N GLU A 83 -1.29 14.82 -27.45
CA GLU A 83 0.04 14.81 -28.05
C GLU A 83 0.58 13.39 -28.18
N LEU A 84 0.39 12.58 -27.15
CA LEU A 84 0.81 11.18 -27.15
C LEU A 84 0.06 10.37 -28.22
N GLY A 85 -1.23 10.65 -28.42
CA GLY A 85 -2.05 10.00 -29.44
C GLY A 85 -1.59 10.33 -30.86
N ARG A 86 -1.28 11.60 -31.13
CA ARG A 86 -0.77 12.05 -32.44
C ARG A 86 0.58 11.41 -32.77
N GLY A 87 1.49 11.35 -31.80
CA GLY A 87 2.79 10.69 -31.97
C GLY A 87 2.65 9.19 -32.23
N LEU A 88 1.80 8.51 -31.46
CA LEU A 88 1.54 7.08 -31.62
C LEU A 88 0.91 6.75 -32.98
N GLU A 89 -0.03 7.57 -33.45
CA GLU A 89 -0.67 7.40 -34.75
C GLU A 89 0.32 7.62 -35.91
N GLY A 90 1.22 8.60 -35.79
CA GLY A 90 2.34 8.78 -36.73
C GLY A 90 3.22 7.53 -36.81
N ALA A 91 3.69 7.04 -35.66
CA ALA A 91 4.50 5.83 -35.60
C ALA A 91 3.79 4.60 -36.16
N ARG A 92 2.47 4.46 -35.93
CA ARG A 92 1.66 3.38 -36.52
C ARG A 92 1.61 3.46 -38.04
N ARG A 93 1.43 4.65 -38.61
CA ARG A 93 1.46 4.85 -40.07
C ARG A 93 2.83 4.54 -40.67
N ASP A 94 3.91 4.90 -39.99
CA ASP A 94 5.27 4.61 -40.46
C ASP A 94 5.53 3.10 -40.51
N VAL A 95 5.08 2.36 -39.48
CA VAL A 95 5.14 0.90 -39.45
C VAL A 95 4.26 0.28 -40.54
N GLU A 96 3.02 0.74 -40.70
CA GLU A 96 2.13 0.25 -41.76
C GLU A 96 2.73 0.45 -43.15
N ARG A 97 3.33 1.62 -43.41
CA ARG A 97 4.03 1.92 -44.66
C ARG A 97 5.24 1.01 -44.88
N ALA A 98 5.99 0.68 -43.83
CA ALA A 98 7.12 -0.24 -43.93
C ALA A 98 6.70 -1.69 -44.20
N LEU A 99 5.52 -2.10 -43.73
CA LEU A 99 4.99 -3.45 -43.89
C LEU A 99 4.18 -3.67 -45.18
N SER A 100 3.65 -2.60 -45.77
CA SER A 100 2.87 -2.63 -47.02
C SER A 100 3.72 -2.40 -48.28
N GLY A 101 5.04 -2.31 -48.13
CA GLY A 101 6.03 -2.24 -49.21
C GLY A 101 6.51 -3.59 -49.69
#